data_AF-A0A0D3KF41-F1
#
_entry.id   AF-A0A0D3KF41-F1
#
_cell.length_a   1.000
_cell.length_b   1.000
_cell.length_c   1.000
_cell.angle_alpha   90.00
_cell.angle_beta   90.00
_cell.angle_gamma   90.00
#
_symmetry.space_group_name_H-M   'P 1'
#
loop_
_entity.id
_entity.type
_entity.pdbx_description
1 polymer ?
#
loop_
_entity_poly.entity_id
_entity_poly.type
_entity_poly.pdbx_seq_one_letter_code
_entity_poly.pdbx_strand_id
1 'polypeptide(L)'
;MAKFTHGPLLSPSDATSAYDAGAVDSGTCITLPSGGSTPSPATVPAVSCLPSLVCVGMAKAGTDELRGWLSLHPNLSSSTDREVQYFNHGIFRAMPGGVVGPVHHRSLLEAALRTSWSEYAARFPVPREHIGRVLTFEKSPGYARPQHNLSRVANGIERHVPFLMRRLMPSVRLVLLLRDPVALVRSRFVHCLRQAGRQRRPPLPSCGGAVERDYESMLTAGAGLLRLEPGGAAGGSPLRPVAVARDAEALYALRMAPGDTRARTLP
;
A
#
# COMPACT_ATOMS: atom_id res chain seq x y z
N MET A 1 -4.38 -24.88 -18.52
CA MET A 1 -3.97 -23.50 -18.17
C MET A 1 -5.13 -22.80 -17.51
N ALA A 2 -4.96 -22.21 -16.32
CA ALA A 2 -6.04 -21.48 -15.66
C ALA A 2 -6.43 -20.25 -16.50
N LYS A 3 -7.70 -20.14 -16.89
CA LYS A 3 -8.26 -18.91 -17.46
C LYS A 3 -8.58 -18.00 -16.29
N PHE A 4 -7.84 -16.90 -16.14
CA PHE A 4 -8.23 -15.88 -15.17
C PHE A 4 -9.46 -15.15 -15.71
N THR A 5 -10.40 -14.77 -14.84
CA THR A 5 -11.52 -13.90 -15.20
C THR A 5 -10.96 -12.51 -15.45
N HIS A 6 -11.04 -12.00 -16.68
CA HIS A 6 -10.63 -10.64 -17.01
C HIS A 6 -11.85 -9.73 -17.01
N GLY A 7 -11.66 -8.52 -16.50
CA GLY A 7 -12.63 -7.45 -16.71
C GLY A 7 -12.70 -7.06 -18.20
N PRO A 8 -13.67 -6.22 -18.59
CA PRO A 8 -13.78 -5.74 -19.96
C PRO A 8 -12.51 -4.99 -20.39
N LEU A 9 -12.17 -5.08 -21.68
CA LEU A 9 -11.18 -4.19 -22.31
C LEU A 9 -11.88 -2.87 -22.68
N LEU A 10 -11.47 -1.79 -22.03
CA LEU A 10 -12.11 -0.48 -22.14
C LEU A 10 -11.30 0.49 -23.03
N SER A 11 -11.99 1.45 -23.64
CA SER A 11 -11.35 2.64 -24.23
C SER A 11 -11.03 3.67 -23.13
N PRO A 12 -9.95 4.47 -23.25
CA PRO A 12 -9.69 5.59 -22.34
C PRO A 12 -10.84 6.57 -22.20
N SER A 13 -11.57 6.82 -23.30
CA SER A 13 -12.75 7.71 -23.33
C SER A 13 -13.86 7.23 -22.40
N ASP A 14 -13.95 5.92 -22.21
CA ASP A 14 -15.07 5.28 -21.51
C ASP A 14 -14.72 5.05 -20.03
N ALA A 15 -13.47 5.31 -19.63
CA ALA A 15 -12.94 4.98 -18.31
C ALA A 15 -13.76 5.59 -17.16
N THR A 16 -14.18 6.85 -17.31
CA THR A 16 -15.02 7.54 -16.32
C THR A 16 -16.42 6.90 -16.25
N SER A 17 -17.02 6.62 -17.40
CA SER A 17 -18.36 6.01 -17.46
C SER A 17 -18.38 4.59 -16.90
N ALA A 18 -17.32 3.80 -17.15
CA ALA A 18 -17.16 2.46 -16.61
C ALA A 18 -17.00 2.49 -15.08
N TYR A 19 -16.27 3.47 -14.54
CA TYR A 19 -16.17 3.67 -13.10
C TYR A 19 -17.53 4.00 -12.47
N ASP A 20 -18.27 4.93 -13.07
CA ASP A 20 -19.60 5.32 -12.59
C ASP A 20 -20.61 4.16 -12.63
N ALA A 21 -20.50 3.29 -13.64
CA ALA A 21 -21.31 2.08 -13.79
C ALA A 21 -20.88 0.92 -12.86
N GLY A 22 -19.77 1.05 -12.12
CA GLY A 22 -19.23 -0.02 -11.29
C GLY A 22 -18.66 -1.20 -12.10
N ALA A 23 -18.30 -0.98 -13.36
CA ALA A 23 -17.74 -1.98 -14.26
C ALA A 23 -16.22 -2.15 -14.12
N VAL A 24 -15.57 -1.33 -13.27
CA VAL A 24 -14.13 -1.37 -13.02
C VAL A 24 -13.82 -2.25 -11.82
N ASP A 25 -12.91 -3.19 -12.01
CA ASP A 25 -12.37 -4.07 -10.98
C ASP A 25 -10.89 -4.41 -11.25
N SER A 26 -10.26 -5.14 -10.33
CA SER A 26 -8.93 -5.72 -10.51
C SER A 26 -8.83 -6.53 -11.81
N GLY A 27 -7.76 -6.33 -12.59
CA GLY A 27 -7.60 -6.96 -13.91
C GLY A 27 -8.40 -6.31 -15.04
N THR A 28 -9.17 -5.25 -14.79
CA THR A 28 -9.79 -4.45 -15.86
C THR A 28 -8.69 -3.82 -16.72
N CYS A 29 -8.82 -3.96 -18.04
CA CYS A 29 -7.82 -3.50 -18.99
C CYS A 29 -8.31 -2.26 -19.74
N ILE A 30 -7.38 -1.37 -20.08
CA ILE A 30 -7.62 -0.22 -20.95
C ILE A 30 -6.69 -0.32 -22.16
N THR A 31 -7.20 0.08 -23.32
CA THR A 31 -6.34 0.36 -24.48
C THR A 31 -5.66 1.70 -24.28
N LEU A 32 -4.39 1.84 -24.65
CA LEU A 32 -3.69 3.12 -24.64
C LEU A 32 -3.69 3.70 -26.06
N PRO A 33 -3.85 5.03 -26.21
CA PRO A 33 -3.70 5.66 -27.52
C PRO A 33 -2.29 5.39 -28.04
N SER A 34 -2.18 4.91 -29.28
CA SER A 34 -0.89 4.78 -29.97
C SER A 34 -0.27 6.17 -30.08
N GLY A 35 0.77 6.46 -29.31
CA GLY A 35 1.39 7.80 -29.20
C GLY A 35 2.15 8.30 -30.44
N GLY A 36 1.80 7.85 -31.64
CA GLY A 36 2.38 8.30 -32.90
C GLY A 36 1.44 9.28 -33.60
N SER A 37 1.96 10.44 -34.01
CA SER A 37 1.29 11.42 -34.88
C SER A 37 0.97 10.90 -36.29
N THR A 38 1.37 9.67 -36.60
CA THR A 38 1.04 8.96 -37.84
C THR A 38 0.41 7.60 -37.49
N PRO A 39 -0.85 7.35 -37.86
CA PRO A 39 -1.45 6.04 -37.71
C PRO A 39 -0.80 5.09 -38.71
N SER A 40 0.25 4.38 -38.27
CA SER A 40 0.70 3.20 -39.00
C SER A 40 -0.35 2.09 -38.81
N PRO A 41 -0.91 1.51 -39.88
CA PRO A 41 -1.90 0.43 -39.79
C PRO A 41 -1.36 -0.85 -39.12
N ALA A 42 -0.08 -0.89 -38.77
CA ALA A 42 0.57 -2.02 -38.10
C ALA A 42 0.73 -1.88 -36.57
N THR A 43 0.44 -0.71 -35.97
CA THR A 43 0.65 -0.52 -34.53
C THR A 43 -0.55 -1.02 -33.73
N VAL A 44 -0.47 -2.26 -33.24
CA VAL A 44 -1.44 -2.80 -32.28
C VAL A 44 -1.46 -1.89 -31.04
N PRO A 45 -2.63 -1.39 -30.61
CA PRO A 45 -2.71 -0.49 -29.46
C PRO A 45 -2.22 -1.21 -28.21
N ALA A 46 -1.31 -0.55 -27.47
CA ALA A 46 -0.83 -1.06 -26.20
C ALA A 46 -2.00 -1.23 -25.23
N VAL A 47 -1.94 -2.25 -24.39
CA VAL A 47 -2.96 -2.52 -23.38
C VAL A 47 -2.32 -2.47 -22.01
N SER A 48 -3.03 -1.90 -21.04
CA SER A 48 -2.60 -1.94 -19.64
C SER A 48 -3.75 -2.38 -18.74
N CYS A 49 -3.46 -3.17 -17.71
CA CYS A 49 -4.49 -3.79 -16.88
C CYS A 49 -4.26 -3.51 -15.38
N LEU A 50 -5.32 -3.10 -14.69
CA LEU A 50 -5.30 -2.87 -13.24
C LEU A 50 -4.75 -4.09 -12.47
N PRO A 51 -3.99 -3.88 -11.39
CA PRO A 51 -3.38 -4.98 -10.65
C PRO A 51 -4.43 -5.90 -10.05
N SER A 52 -4.20 -7.20 -10.19
CA SER A 52 -4.97 -8.25 -9.51
C SER A 52 -4.41 -8.58 -8.11
N LEU A 53 -3.21 -8.11 -7.82
CA LEU A 53 -2.48 -8.33 -6.58
C LEU A 53 -1.73 -7.05 -6.17
N VAL A 54 -1.85 -6.66 -4.90
CA VAL A 54 -1.15 -5.49 -4.35
C VAL A 54 -0.42 -5.88 -3.08
N CYS A 55 0.92 -5.75 -3.09
CA CYS A 55 1.72 -5.86 -1.88
C CYS A 55 1.71 -4.51 -1.14
N VAL A 56 0.87 -4.41 -0.11
CA VAL A 56 0.55 -3.15 0.61
C VAL A 56 1.60 -2.75 1.64
N GLY A 57 2.50 -3.65 2.02
CA GLY A 57 3.49 -3.40 3.07
C GLY A 57 4.01 -4.67 3.71
N MET A 58 4.74 -4.56 4.82
CA MET A 58 5.21 -3.32 5.47
C MET A 58 6.55 -2.86 4.91
N ALA A 59 6.80 -1.56 4.90
CA ALA A 59 8.10 -1.02 4.57
C ALA A 59 9.18 -1.67 5.45
N LYS A 60 10.31 -2.07 4.84
CA LYS A 60 11.44 -2.76 5.50
C LYS A 60 11.17 -4.22 5.93
N ALA A 61 10.02 -4.79 5.57
CA ALA A 61 9.73 -6.21 5.80
C ALA A 61 10.28 -7.15 4.71
N GLY A 62 10.83 -6.62 3.60
CA GLY A 62 11.33 -7.42 2.47
C GLY A 62 10.45 -7.39 1.23
N THR A 63 9.57 -6.40 1.11
CA THR A 63 8.60 -6.27 0.01
C THR A 63 9.26 -6.11 -1.38
N ASP A 64 10.47 -5.57 -1.46
CA ASP A 64 11.22 -5.49 -2.72
C ASP A 64 11.73 -6.85 -3.19
N GLU A 65 12.18 -7.72 -2.27
CA GLU A 65 12.60 -9.10 -2.59
C GLU A 65 11.40 -9.91 -3.07
N LEU A 66 10.27 -9.81 -2.36
CA LEU A 66 9.02 -10.44 -2.79
C LEU A 66 8.61 -10.01 -4.20
N ARG A 67 8.69 -8.71 -4.51
CA ARG A 67 8.46 -8.22 -5.88
C ARG A 67 9.39 -8.91 -6.88
N GLY A 68 10.69 -9.01 -6.56
CA GLY A 68 11.67 -9.69 -7.40
C GLY A 68 11.29 -11.15 -7.68
N TRP A 69 10.94 -11.92 -6.64
CA TRP A 69 10.52 -13.32 -6.81
C TRP A 69 9.23 -13.47 -7.61
N LEU A 70 8.22 -12.63 -7.35
CA LEU A 70 6.97 -12.65 -8.10
C LEU A 70 7.18 -12.29 -9.58
N SER A 71 8.10 -11.37 -9.88
CA SER A 71 8.46 -11.00 -11.27
C SER A 71 9.13 -12.11 -12.06
N LEU A 72 9.63 -13.16 -11.42
CA LEU A 72 10.18 -14.33 -12.11
C LEU A 72 9.09 -15.30 -12.61
N HIS A 73 7.86 -15.18 -12.09
CA HIS A 73 6.78 -16.09 -12.45
C HIS A 73 6.17 -15.72 -13.82
N PRO A 74 6.06 -16.65 -14.78
CA PRO A 74 5.65 -16.32 -16.16
C PRO A 74 4.23 -15.76 -16.29
N ASN A 75 3.36 -16.03 -15.32
CA ASN A 75 1.98 -15.52 -15.31
C ASN A 75 1.81 -14.27 -14.41
N LEU A 76 2.89 -13.63 -13.97
CA LEU A 76 2.84 -12.40 -13.18
C LEU A 76 3.65 -11.30 -13.87
N SER A 77 3.08 -10.10 -13.95
CA SER A 77 3.77 -8.92 -14.47
C SER A 77 3.72 -7.79 -13.44
N SER A 78 4.86 -7.16 -13.18
CA SER A 78 4.93 -6.06 -12.23
C SER A 78 4.63 -4.71 -12.90
N SER A 79 4.26 -3.71 -12.10
CA SER A 79 4.23 -2.32 -12.54
C SER A 79 5.57 -1.85 -13.13
N THR A 80 5.50 -0.88 -14.04
CA THR A 80 6.69 -0.19 -14.58
C THR A 80 7.49 0.53 -13.49
N ASP A 81 6.78 1.18 -12.56
CA ASP A 81 7.39 1.79 -11.39
C ASP A 81 7.82 0.73 -10.38
N ARG A 82 8.94 0.99 -9.68
CA ARG A 82 9.32 0.18 -8.51
C ARG A 82 8.27 0.26 -7.41
N GLU A 83 7.74 1.46 -7.15
CA GLU A 83 6.66 1.73 -6.20
C GLU A 83 5.68 2.71 -6.83
N VAL A 84 4.42 2.30 -6.98
CA VAL A 84 3.41 3.10 -7.69
C VAL A 84 2.85 4.20 -6.79
N GLN A 85 2.59 3.88 -5.52
CA GLN A 85 2.15 4.82 -4.48
C GLN A 85 0.93 5.66 -4.91
N TYR A 86 0.04 5.08 -5.73
CA TYR A 86 -1.13 5.78 -6.26
C TYR A 86 -2.11 6.22 -5.17
N PHE A 87 -2.61 5.30 -4.35
CA PHE A 87 -3.65 5.60 -3.36
C PHE A 87 -3.23 6.52 -2.19
N ASN A 88 -1.94 6.74 -1.96
CA ASN A 88 -1.43 7.57 -0.86
C ASN A 88 -0.63 8.80 -1.32
N HIS A 89 -0.14 8.85 -2.58
CA HIS A 89 0.58 10.02 -3.12
C HIS A 89 0.11 10.39 -4.53
N GLY A 90 -0.04 9.42 -5.43
CA GLY A 90 -0.33 9.66 -6.84
C GLY A 90 -1.69 10.31 -7.08
N ILE A 91 -2.71 9.92 -6.32
CA ILE A 91 -4.09 10.39 -6.47
C ILE A 91 -4.23 11.91 -6.26
N PHE A 92 -3.31 12.55 -5.54
CA PHE A 92 -3.30 14.00 -5.35
C PHE A 92 -3.15 14.80 -6.64
N ARG A 93 -2.46 14.24 -7.64
CA ARG A 93 -2.28 14.91 -8.94
C ARG A 93 -3.59 15.11 -9.68
N ALA A 94 -4.60 14.30 -9.35
CA ALA A 94 -5.92 14.31 -9.96
C ALA A 94 -6.98 15.01 -9.10
N MET A 95 -6.62 15.58 -7.95
CA MET A 95 -7.56 16.25 -7.07
C MET A 95 -8.03 17.59 -7.69
N PRO A 96 -9.35 17.83 -7.78
CA PRO A 96 -9.89 19.10 -8.27
C PRO A 96 -9.41 20.27 -7.41
N GLY A 97 -8.99 21.36 -8.05
CA GLY A 97 -8.69 22.64 -7.38
C GLY A 97 -7.32 22.75 -6.69
N GLY A 98 -6.46 21.73 -6.76
CA GLY A 98 -5.07 21.82 -6.28
C GLY A 98 -4.91 22.10 -4.78
N VAL A 99 -5.98 22.00 -3.97
CA VAL A 99 -5.95 22.44 -2.58
C VAL A 99 -5.37 21.39 -1.64
N VAL A 100 -4.25 21.81 -1.06
CA VAL A 100 -3.59 21.34 0.17
C VAL A 100 -4.40 21.88 1.36
N GLY A 101 -5.12 20.99 2.04
CA GLY A 101 -5.79 21.28 3.30
C GLY A 101 -5.88 19.99 4.13
N PRO A 102 -5.97 20.07 5.47
CA PRO A 102 -5.77 18.93 6.36
C PRO A 102 -6.93 17.91 6.37
N VAL A 103 -7.97 18.12 5.57
CA VAL A 103 -9.14 17.25 5.50
C VAL A 103 -9.43 16.92 4.05
N HIS A 104 -8.95 15.77 3.60
CA HIS A 104 -9.44 15.20 2.36
C HIS A 104 -10.81 14.58 2.61
N HIS A 105 -11.86 15.25 2.16
CA HIS A 105 -13.19 14.67 2.17
C HIS A 105 -13.23 13.48 1.22
N ARG A 106 -13.85 12.38 1.69
CA ARG A 106 -14.03 11.15 0.93
C ARG A 106 -14.58 11.39 -0.48
N SER A 107 -15.51 12.33 -0.64
CA SER A 107 -16.07 12.72 -1.93
C SER A 107 -15.04 13.27 -2.93
N LEU A 108 -14.07 14.06 -2.47
CA LEU A 108 -13.00 14.59 -3.33
C LEU A 108 -12.06 13.48 -3.79
N LEU A 109 -11.71 12.57 -2.88
CA LEU A 109 -10.89 11.40 -3.22
C LEU A 109 -11.60 10.46 -4.19
N GLU A 110 -12.91 10.25 -4.02
CA GLU A 110 -13.73 9.49 -4.97
C GLU A 110 -13.80 10.18 -6.35
N ALA A 111 -13.91 11.50 -6.39
CA ALA A 111 -13.89 12.27 -7.64
C ALA A 111 -12.53 12.19 -8.35
N ALA A 112 -11.43 12.27 -7.60
CA ALA A 112 -10.07 12.10 -8.14
C ALA A 112 -9.84 10.66 -8.63
N LEU A 113 -10.33 9.66 -7.90
CA LEU A 113 -10.27 8.25 -8.29
C LEU A 113 -11.03 8.02 -9.60
N ARG A 114 -12.24 8.57 -9.70
CA ARG A 114 -13.10 8.51 -10.89
C ARG A 114 -12.40 8.98 -12.17
N THR A 115 -11.60 10.05 -12.08
CA THR A 115 -10.98 10.67 -13.25
C THR A 115 -9.57 10.17 -13.56
N SER A 116 -8.87 9.54 -12.62
CA SER A 116 -7.44 9.22 -12.78
C SER A 116 -7.06 7.75 -12.70
N TRP A 117 -8.03 6.85 -12.45
CA TRP A 117 -7.71 5.43 -12.33
C TRP A 117 -7.10 4.85 -13.63
N SER A 118 -7.45 5.39 -14.79
CA SER A 118 -6.89 4.97 -16.08
C SER A 118 -5.39 5.29 -16.20
N GLU A 119 -4.94 6.43 -15.64
CA GLU A 119 -3.52 6.75 -15.53
C GLU A 119 -2.77 5.80 -14.59
N TYR A 120 -3.45 5.33 -13.54
CA TYR A 120 -2.93 4.28 -12.68
C TYR A 120 -2.83 2.94 -13.42
N ALA A 121 -3.87 2.55 -14.16
CA ALA A 121 -3.85 1.35 -14.99
C ALA A 121 -2.73 1.38 -16.04
N ALA A 122 -2.41 2.54 -16.62
CA ALA A 122 -1.34 2.71 -17.60
C ALA A 122 0.05 2.25 -17.12
N ARG A 123 0.27 2.16 -15.80
CA ARG A 123 1.53 1.67 -15.19
C ARG A 123 1.73 0.16 -15.27
N PHE A 124 0.75 -0.57 -15.81
CA PHE A 124 0.72 -2.03 -15.87
C PHE A 124 0.55 -2.53 -17.31
N PRO A 125 1.55 -2.31 -18.19
CA PRO A 125 1.46 -2.75 -19.58
C PRO A 125 1.39 -4.28 -19.65
N VAL A 126 0.50 -4.77 -20.50
CA VAL A 126 0.31 -6.20 -20.78
C VAL A 126 0.26 -6.37 -22.30
N PRO A 127 1.10 -7.24 -22.89
CA PRO A 127 0.98 -7.59 -24.30
C PRO A 127 -0.42 -8.11 -24.60
N ARG A 128 -1.00 -7.73 -25.74
CA ARG A 128 -2.41 -8.00 -26.05
C ARG A 128 -2.73 -9.50 -26.05
N GLU A 129 -1.77 -10.32 -26.47
CA GLU A 129 -1.79 -11.78 -26.49
C GLU A 129 -1.73 -12.43 -25.08
N HIS A 130 -1.35 -11.66 -24.06
CA HIS A 130 -1.23 -12.11 -22.67
C HIS A 130 -2.40 -11.68 -21.79
N ILE A 131 -3.30 -10.82 -22.29
CA ILE A 131 -4.62 -10.61 -21.68
C ILE A 131 -5.29 -11.99 -21.58
N GLY A 132 -5.88 -12.33 -20.44
CA GLY A 132 -6.31 -13.72 -20.20
C GLY A 132 -5.39 -14.52 -19.29
N ARG A 133 -4.08 -14.29 -19.40
CA ARG A 133 -3.05 -15.28 -19.03
C ARG A 133 -2.09 -14.79 -17.95
N VAL A 134 -1.85 -13.48 -17.91
CA VAL A 134 -0.95 -12.83 -16.95
C VAL A 134 -1.76 -11.97 -15.99
N LEU A 135 -1.42 -12.03 -14.72
CA LEU A 135 -1.94 -11.11 -13.70
C LEU A 135 -0.93 -10.00 -13.48
N THR A 136 -1.41 -8.77 -13.43
CA THR A 136 -0.58 -7.62 -13.06
C THR A 136 -0.56 -7.45 -11.55
N PHE A 137 0.56 -6.95 -11.02
CA PHE A 137 0.69 -6.67 -9.61
C PHE A 137 1.55 -5.43 -9.33
N GLU A 138 1.28 -4.76 -8.21
CA GLU A 138 2.16 -3.72 -7.69
C GLU A 138 2.64 -4.01 -6.28
N LYS A 139 3.62 -3.21 -5.85
CA LYS A 139 4.14 -3.22 -4.50
C LYS A 139 4.40 -1.79 -4.05
N SER A 140 3.64 -1.35 -3.05
CA SER A 140 3.63 0.00 -2.51
C SER A 140 3.56 -0.09 -0.98
N PRO A 141 4.71 -0.18 -0.28
CA PRO A 141 4.73 -0.46 1.17
C PRO A 141 4.20 0.68 2.03
N GLY A 142 3.94 1.83 1.40
CA GLY A 142 3.33 3.00 2.03
C GLY A 142 1.81 2.89 2.21
N TYR A 143 1.17 1.82 1.73
CA TYR A 143 -0.28 1.61 1.93
C TYR A 143 -0.61 1.08 3.33
N ALA A 144 0.24 0.23 3.90
CA ALA A 144 0.03 -0.32 5.24
C ALA A 144 0.46 0.61 6.37
N ARG A 145 1.11 1.75 6.08
CA ARG A 145 1.71 2.61 7.10
C ARG A 145 1.23 4.06 7.01
N PRO A 146 0.66 4.62 8.08
CA PRO A 146 0.54 6.07 8.25
C PRO A 146 1.93 6.72 8.25
N GLN A 147 2.22 7.62 7.31
CA GLN A 147 3.54 8.28 7.28
C GLN A 147 3.61 9.36 8.35
N HIS A 148 4.41 9.18 9.41
CA HIS A 148 4.60 10.14 10.52
C HIS A 148 5.27 11.47 10.19
N ASN A 149 5.46 11.81 8.92
CA ASN A 149 6.02 13.12 8.59
C ASN A 149 4.94 14.16 8.87
N LEU A 150 5.06 14.99 9.92
CA LEU A 150 4.03 15.97 10.32
C LEU A 150 3.52 16.85 9.16
N SER A 151 4.34 17.11 8.12
CA SER A 151 3.94 17.82 6.90
C SER A 151 3.12 16.99 5.89
N ARG A 152 3.11 15.64 6.00
CA ARG A 152 2.31 14.69 5.20
C ARG A 152 1.18 14.02 6.00
N VAL A 153 1.37 13.83 7.31
CA VAL A 153 0.32 13.45 8.30
C VAL A 153 -0.82 14.44 8.29
N ALA A 154 -0.54 15.72 7.98
CA ALA A 154 -1.53 16.77 7.90
C ALA A 154 -2.77 16.36 7.07
N ASN A 155 -2.62 15.42 6.14
CA ASN A 155 -3.66 15.07 5.17
C ASN A 155 -4.43 13.77 5.48
N GLY A 156 -3.94 12.91 6.38
CA GLY A 156 -4.64 11.70 6.86
C GLY A 156 -5.06 10.66 5.79
N ILE A 157 -4.59 10.78 4.54
CA ILE A 157 -5.08 10.02 3.40
C ILE A 157 -4.81 8.52 3.51
N GLU A 158 -3.77 8.10 4.23
CA GLU A 158 -3.43 6.69 4.39
C GLU A 158 -4.58 5.91 5.03
N ARG A 159 -5.41 6.59 5.83
CA ARG A 159 -6.64 6.02 6.41
C ARG A 159 -7.70 5.71 5.35
N HIS A 160 -7.68 6.39 4.22
CA HIS A 160 -8.59 6.20 3.09
C HIS A 160 -8.08 5.19 2.06
N VAL A 161 -6.81 4.75 2.11
CA VAL A 161 -6.27 3.77 1.15
C VAL A 161 -7.12 2.51 1.06
N PRO A 162 -7.51 1.83 2.17
CA PRO A 162 -8.37 0.64 2.08
C PRO A 162 -9.73 0.94 1.42
N PHE A 163 -10.28 2.12 1.71
CA PHE A 163 -11.53 2.58 1.11
C PHE A 163 -11.40 2.77 -0.41
N LEU A 164 -10.35 3.46 -0.86
CA LEU A 164 -10.10 3.73 -2.29
C LEU A 164 -9.81 2.44 -3.06
N MET A 165 -9.00 1.55 -2.50
CA MET A 165 -8.70 0.25 -3.11
C MET A 165 -9.96 -0.58 -3.27
N ARG A 166 -10.81 -0.65 -2.24
CA ARG A 166 -12.10 -1.38 -2.33
C ARG A 166 -13.06 -0.72 -3.32
N ARG A 167 -13.03 0.61 -3.45
CA ARG A 167 -13.89 1.34 -4.38
C ARG A 167 -13.50 1.10 -5.84
N LEU A 168 -12.20 1.03 -6.15
CA LEU A 168 -11.72 0.82 -7.52
C LEU A 168 -11.60 -0.65 -7.91
N MET A 169 -11.11 -1.50 -7.01
CA MET A 169 -10.75 -2.89 -7.28
C MET A 169 -11.26 -3.81 -6.16
N PRO A 170 -12.58 -4.02 -6.04
CA PRO A 170 -13.15 -4.82 -4.96
C PRO A 170 -12.63 -6.26 -4.89
N SER A 171 -12.20 -6.85 -6.00
CA SER A 171 -11.67 -8.23 -6.07
C SER A 171 -10.15 -8.34 -5.91
N VAL A 172 -9.45 -7.22 -5.63
CA VAL A 172 -7.98 -7.21 -5.52
C VAL A 172 -7.48 -8.08 -4.39
N ARG A 173 -6.41 -8.85 -4.63
CA ARG A 173 -5.74 -9.63 -3.59
C ARG A 173 -4.69 -8.77 -2.91
N LEU A 174 -4.73 -8.71 -1.58
CA LEU A 174 -3.77 -7.96 -0.78
C LEU A 174 -2.72 -8.89 -0.19
N VAL A 175 -1.45 -8.52 -0.32
CA VAL A 175 -0.34 -9.19 0.36
C VAL A 175 0.28 -8.24 1.36
N LEU A 176 0.34 -8.68 2.61
CA LEU A 176 1.00 -7.98 3.70
C LEU A 176 2.15 -8.83 4.22
N LEU A 177 3.37 -8.33 4.05
CA LEU A 177 4.58 -8.93 4.59
C LEU A 177 4.90 -8.29 5.94
N LEU A 178 4.92 -9.11 6.98
CA LEU A 178 5.28 -8.70 8.33
C LEU A 178 6.69 -9.21 8.66
N ARG A 179 7.34 -8.51 9.58
CA ARG A 179 8.65 -8.85 10.12
C ARG A 179 8.63 -8.58 11.62
N ASP A 180 9.50 -9.26 12.36
CA ASP A 180 9.80 -8.90 13.75
C ASP A 180 9.89 -7.35 13.91
N PRO A 181 9.07 -6.75 14.79
CA PRO A 181 8.91 -5.31 14.84
C PRO A 181 10.20 -4.59 15.24
N VAL A 182 11.02 -5.18 16.11
CA VAL A 182 12.32 -4.62 16.52
C VAL A 182 13.29 -4.60 15.33
N ALA A 183 13.38 -5.70 14.60
CA ALA A 183 14.20 -5.78 13.39
C ALA A 183 13.71 -4.83 12.28
N LEU A 184 12.39 -4.63 12.17
CA LEU A 184 11.78 -3.70 11.22
C LEU A 184 12.19 -2.25 11.54
N VAL A 185 12.07 -1.83 12.81
CA VAL A 185 12.50 -0.52 13.29
C VAL A 185 13.99 -0.31 13.03
N ARG A 186 14.84 -1.25 13.43
CA ARG A 186 16.29 -1.17 13.19
C ARG A 186 16.61 -1.03 11.71
N SER A 187 15.94 -1.80 10.85
CA SER A 187 16.12 -1.71 9.39
C SER A 187 15.70 -0.35 8.84
N ARG A 188 14.64 0.25 9.39
CA ARG A 188 14.20 1.60 9.02
C ARG A 188 15.21 2.66 9.44
N PHE A 189 15.70 2.61 10.67
CA PHE A 189 16.73 3.53 11.19
C PHE A 189 17.96 3.52 10.28
N VAL A 190 18.51 2.33 10.00
CA VAL A 190 19.68 2.17 9.10
C VAL A 190 19.38 2.69 7.69
N HIS A 191 18.19 2.44 7.16
CA HIS A 191 17.79 2.97 5.85
C HIS A 191 17.74 4.50 5.83
N CYS A 192 17.22 5.13 6.89
CA CYS A 192 17.14 6.58 7.01
C CYS A 192 18.53 7.21 7.10
N LEU A 193 19.44 6.64 7.90
CA LEU A 193 20.85 7.07 7.96
C LEU A 193 21.53 7.00 6.58
N ARG A 194 21.32 5.90 5.83
CA ARG A 194 21.86 5.76 4.48
C ARG A 194 21.31 6.81 3.52
N GLN A 195 20.02 7.14 3.61
CA GLN A 195 19.43 8.20 2.78
C GLN A 195 19.99 9.57 3.14
N ALA A 196 20.10 9.91 4.43
CA ALA A 196 20.69 11.16 4.90
C ALA A 196 22.13 11.32 4.41
N GLY A 197 22.95 10.27 4.56
CA GLY A 197 24.32 10.24 4.05
C GLY A 197 24.40 10.43 2.54
N ARG A 198 23.54 9.77 1.76
CA ARG A 198 23.47 9.95 0.29
C ARG A 198 23.08 11.36 -0.11
N GLN A 199 22.17 11.99 0.63
CA GLN A 199 21.70 13.35 0.35
C GLN A 199 22.61 14.44 0.95
N ARG A 200 23.72 14.07 1.62
CA ARG A 200 24.59 14.98 2.39
C ARG A 200 23.79 15.89 3.33
N ARG A 201 22.70 15.37 3.90
CA ARG A 201 21.84 16.06 4.86
C ARG A 201 22.07 15.48 6.25
N PRO A 202 21.94 16.29 7.31
CA PRO A 202 21.88 15.73 8.66
C PRO A 202 20.71 14.73 8.74
N PRO A 203 20.83 13.64 9.53
CA PRO A 203 19.73 12.73 9.76
C PRO A 203 18.49 13.51 10.21
N LEU A 204 17.35 13.28 9.54
CA LEU A 204 16.11 13.93 9.94
C LEU A 204 15.72 13.48 11.36
N PRO A 205 15.05 14.33 12.17
CA PRO A 205 14.48 13.91 13.46
C PRO A 205 13.55 12.69 13.34
N SER A 206 12.91 12.53 12.17
CA SER A 206 12.03 11.40 11.80
C SER A 206 12.76 10.10 11.46
N CYS A 207 14.09 10.13 11.41
CA CYS A 207 14.93 8.93 11.33
C CYS A 207 15.04 8.20 12.68
N GLY A 208 14.51 8.78 13.76
CA GLY A 208 14.60 8.25 15.12
C GLY A 208 15.96 8.52 15.73
N GLY A 209 16.01 9.21 16.87
CA GLY A 209 17.24 9.37 17.65
C GLY A 209 17.62 8.11 18.47
N ALA A 210 16.71 7.13 18.55
CA ALA A 210 16.86 5.84 19.24
C ALA A 210 15.86 4.83 18.67
N VAL A 211 16.24 3.54 18.61
CA VAL A 211 15.36 2.43 18.17
C VAL A 211 14.09 2.35 19.03
N GLU A 212 14.23 2.67 20.30
CA GLU A 212 13.18 2.68 21.31
C GLU A 212 12.11 3.74 21.00
N ARG A 213 12.49 4.94 20.57
CA ARG A 213 11.54 6.00 20.17
C ARG A 213 10.78 5.67 18.89
N ASP A 214 11.45 5.03 17.93
CA ASP A 214 10.78 4.57 16.71
C ASP A 214 9.85 3.37 16.98
N TYR A 215 10.22 2.50 17.92
CA TYR A 215 9.38 1.39 18.40
C TYR A 215 8.15 1.90 19.17
N GLU A 216 8.34 2.81 20.12
CA GLU A 216 7.26 3.50 20.82
C GLU A 216 6.35 4.25 19.87
N SER A 217 6.89 4.93 18.85
CA SER A 217 6.10 5.58 17.80
C SER A 217 5.24 4.57 17.02
N MET A 218 5.74 3.37 16.72
CA MET A 218 4.91 2.33 16.08
C MET A 218 3.78 1.85 16.99
N LEU A 219 4.05 1.70 18.28
CA LEU A 219 3.06 1.29 19.28
C LEU A 219 2.00 2.39 19.51
N THR A 220 2.40 3.63 19.75
CA THR A 220 1.50 4.77 20.06
C THR A 220 0.71 5.27 18.85
N ALA A 221 1.25 5.13 17.64
CA ALA A 221 0.55 5.53 16.41
C ALA A 221 -0.62 4.63 16.02
N GLY A 222 -0.78 3.46 16.66
CA GLY A 222 -1.61 2.37 16.15
C GLY A 222 -1.11 1.83 14.79
N ALA A 223 0.07 2.25 14.35
CA ALA A 223 0.67 1.91 13.07
C ALA A 223 1.57 0.67 13.24
N GLY A 224 0.97 -0.50 13.42
CA GLY A 224 1.73 -1.74 13.40
C GLY A 224 1.18 -2.88 14.25
N LEU A 225 0.19 -2.65 15.12
CA LEU A 225 -0.45 -3.73 15.85
C LEU A 225 -1.69 -4.22 15.09
N LEU A 226 -1.47 -5.01 14.05
CA LEU A 226 -2.52 -5.90 13.54
C LEU A 226 -2.65 -7.04 14.56
N ARG A 227 -3.59 -6.89 15.50
CA ARG A 227 -4.00 -7.99 16.38
C ARG A 227 -4.77 -8.98 15.51
N LEU A 228 -4.04 -9.97 15.00
CA LEU A 228 -4.64 -11.14 14.38
C LEU A 228 -5.20 -11.97 15.52
N GLU A 229 -6.51 -11.91 15.73
CA GLU A 229 -7.15 -12.93 16.55
C GLU A 229 -6.88 -14.29 15.90
N PRO A 230 -6.53 -15.35 16.67
CA PRO A 230 -6.41 -16.68 16.12
C PRO A 230 -7.79 -17.09 15.58
N GLY A 231 -7.96 -16.94 14.27
CA GLY A 231 -9.13 -17.42 13.56
C GLY A 231 -9.14 -18.94 13.67
N GLY A 232 -10.07 -19.45 14.47
CA GLY A 232 -10.38 -20.87 14.54
C GLY A 232 -10.61 -21.42 13.13
N ALA A 233 -9.98 -22.55 12.84
CA ALA A 233 -10.35 -23.34 11.70
C ALA A 233 -11.84 -23.69 11.78
N ALA A 234 -12.53 -23.54 10.64
CA ALA A 234 -13.91 -23.92 10.34
C ALA A 234 -15.02 -22.87 10.65
N GLY A 235 -15.80 -22.57 9.60
CA GLY A 235 -17.14 -22.00 9.70
C GLY A 235 -17.24 -20.53 9.30
N GLY A 236 -17.79 -20.27 8.11
CA GLY A 236 -17.90 -18.93 7.53
C GLY A 236 -18.74 -17.94 8.36
N SER A 237 -18.16 -16.78 8.60
CA SER A 237 -18.87 -15.51 8.71
C SER A 237 -17.90 -14.35 8.45
N PRO A 238 -18.30 -13.28 7.74
CA PRO A 238 -17.38 -12.20 7.40
C PRO A 238 -16.98 -11.41 8.65
N LEU A 239 -15.66 -11.27 8.84
CA LEU A 239 -15.05 -10.51 9.92
C LEU A 239 -15.63 -9.09 10.00
N ARG A 240 -16.26 -8.75 11.12
CA ARG A 240 -16.60 -7.37 11.47
C ARG A 240 -15.35 -6.67 12.04
N PRO A 241 -14.98 -5.49 11.55
CA PRO A 241 -13.95 -4.69 12.22
C PRO A 241 -14.51 -4.16 13.55
N VAL A 242 -13.92 -4.59 14.66
CA VAL A 242 -14.15 -3.97 15.97
C VAL A 242 -13.10 -2.88 16.12
N ALA A 243 -13.53 -1.62 16.22
CA ALA A 243 -12.66 -0.53 16.62
C ALA A 243 -12.29 -0.72 18.10
N VAL A 244 -11.01 -0.97 18.38
CA VAL A 244 -10.53 -0.99 19.75
C VAL A 244 -10.33 0.46 20.21
N ALA A 245 -11.16 0.88 21.15
CA ALA A 245 -11.03 2.13 21.87
C ALA A 245 -9.71 2.17 22.66
N ARG A 246 -9.18 3.37 22.82
CA ARG A 246 -7.94 3.68 23.52
C ARG A 246 -8.04 3.24 24.98
N ASP A 247 -7.16 2.33 25.41
CA ASP A 247 -6.70 2.24 26.79
C ASP A 247 -5.20 1.90 26.76
N ALA A 248 -4.38 2.95 26.68
CA ALA A 248 -2.92 2.83 26.64
C ALA A 248 -2.28 2.72 28.04
N GLU A 249 -3.06 2.69 29.13
CA GLU A 249 -2.52 2.65 30.50
C GLU A 249 -2.51 1.27 31.17
N ALA A 250 -3.21 0.26 30.64
CA ALA A 250 -3.40 -0.99 31.39
C ALA A 250 -2.33 -2.09 31.17
N LEU A 251 -1.37 -1.92 30.24
CA LEU A 251 -0.47 -3.02 29.83
C LEU A 251 0.97 -2.93 30.37
N TYR A 252 1.32 -1.90 31.15
CA TYR A 252 2.65 -1.79 31.77
C TYR A 252 2.70 -2.14 33.28
N ALA A 253 1.58 -2.51 33.90
CA ALA A 253 1.52 -2.79 35.34
C ALA A 253 1.81 -4.25 35.75
N LEU A 254 2.23 -5.14 34.82
CA LEU A 254 2.46 -6.56 35.10
C LEU A 254 3.84 -7.04 34.62
N ARG A 255 4.92 -6.36 35.04
CA ARG A 255 6.25 -6.98 35.26
C ARG A 255 7.27 -5.95 35.75
N MET A 256 7.28 -5.69 37.05
CA MET A 256 8.47 -5.38 37.85
C MET A 256 8.06 -5.51 39.32
N ALA A 257 8.07 -6.74 39.85
CA ALA A 257 8.03 -6.92 41.29
C ALA A 257 9.45 -6.65 41.84
N PRO A 258 9.63 -5.76 42.85
CA PRO A 258 10.92 -5.56 43.50
C PRO A 258 11.21 -6.76 44.41
N GLY A 259 12.18 -7.58 44.02
CA GLY A 259 12.73 -8.66 44.84
C GLY A 259 13.68 -8.10 45.90
N ASP A 260 13.13 -7.81 47.07
CA ASP A 260 13.66 -8.04 48.42
C ASP A 260 15.20 -8.15 48.58
N THR A 261 15.87 -7.02 48.82
CA THR A 261 17.19 -7.00 49.46
C THR A 261 17.03 -7.18 50.96
N ARG A 262 17.08 -8.44 51.42
CA ARG A 262 17.34 -8.76 52.82
C ARG A 262 18.73 -9.35 52.99
N ALA A 263 19.49 -8.66 53.83
CA ALA A 263 20.81 -8.99 54.32
C ALA A 263 20.91 -10.45 54.80
N ARG A 264 21.96 -11.14 54.36
CA ARG A 264 22.52 -12.29 55.06
C ARG A 264 23.93 -11.94 55.51
N THR A 265 24.06 -11.83 56.82
CA THR A 265 25.30 -11.94 57.59
C THR A 265 25.91 -13.33 57.37
N LEU A 266 27.22 -13.37 57.10
CA LEU A 266 28.07 -14.55 57.15
C LEU A 266 28.51 -14.80 58.60
N PRO A 267 28.60 -16.06 59.06
CA PRO A 267 29.78 -16.52 59.79
C PRO A 267 30.92 -16.90 58.85
#